data_AF-W2TGH5-F1
#
_entry.id   AF-W2TGH5-F1
#
_cell.length_a   1.000
_cell.length_b   1.000
_cell.length_c   1.000
_cell.angle_alpha   90.00
_cell.angle_beta   90.00
_cell.angle_gamma   90.00
#
_symmetry.space_group_name_H-M   'P 1'
#
loop_
_entity.id
_entity.type
_entity.pdbx_description
1 polymer ?
#
loop_
_entity_poly.entity_id
_entity_poly.type
_entity_poly.pdbx_seq_one_letter_code
_entity_poly.pdbx_strand_id
1 'polypeptide(L)'
;MSAPMSAIKYHLGDSILQAAFKEIDELFGTDWRYEEGEKAPELLWRLARATLELADIENDMARKRYLILEATSCAVEAAIYDENNINTLRWAAVATAYNSDYLFEMDKILEFKKTIEFTTKGLRLNQDDYILLFVRGRTIFNLCNLNSIEKRVAAGLESSIRIRLKLNLL
;
A
#
# COMPACT_ATOMS: atom_id res chain seq x y z
N MET A 1 -39.94 -10.49 21.93
CA MET A 1 -39.30 -10.81 20.63
C MET A 1 -38.23 -9.76 20.39
N SER A 2 -36.97 -10.09 20.74
CA SER A 2 -35.82 -9.20 20.59
C SER A 2 -35.11 -9.54 19.28
N ALA A 3 -34.97 -8.57 18.38
CA ALA A 3 -34.13 -8.73 17.20
C ALA A 3 -32.66 -8.87 17.64
N PRO A 4 -31.83 -9.68 16.93
CA PRO A 4 -30.42 -9.83 17.26
C PRO A 4 -29.65 -8.54 16.91
N MET A 5 -28.97 -8.00 17.91
CA MET A 5 -28.23 -6.73 17.90
C MET A 5 -26.94 -6.76 17.04
N SER A 6 -26.74 -7.80 16.23
CA SER A 6 -25.58 -7.99 15.34
C SER A 6 -25.81 -7.56 13.89
N ALA A 7 -27.06 -7.34 13.46
CA ALA A 7 -27.37 -6.99 12.07
C ALA A 7 -27.35 -5.47 11.78
N ILE A 8 -27.45 -4.62 12.81
CA ILE A 8 -27.60 -3.17 12.63
C ILE A 8 -26.25 -2.47 12.41
N LYS A 9 -25.12 -3.10 12.75
CA LYS A 9 -23.78 -2.51 12.59
C LYS A 9 -23.18 -2.63 11.17
N TYR A 10 -23.77 -3.41 10.27
CA TYR A 10 -23.17 -3.74 8.97
C TYR A 10 -23.78 -3.00 7.76
N HIS A 11 -24.80 -2.17 7.93
CA HIS A 11 -25.38 -1.39 6.83
C HIS A 11 -25.14 0.12 6.92
N LEU A 12 -24.79 0.63 8.10
CA LEU A 12 -24.53 2.07 8.28
C LEU A 12 -23.15 2.49 7.76
N GLY A 13 -22.15 1.60 7.85
CA GLY A 13 -20.79 1.88 7.36
C GLY A 13 -20.70 1.92 5.83
N ASP A 14 -21.49 1.09 5.15
CA ASP A 14 -21.53 1.02 3.69
C ASP A 14 -22.20 2.25 3.06
N SER A 15 -23.29 2.75 3.65
CA SER A 15 -24.00 3.90 3.08
C SER A 15 -23.24 5.21 3.27
N ILE A 16 -22.60 5.41 4.43
CA ILE A 16 -21.88 6.66 4.74
C ILE A 16 -20.60 6.75 3.91
N LEU A 17 -19.90 5.63 3.70
CA LEU A 17 -18.65 5.64 2.93
C LEU A 17 -18.90 5.65 1.43
N GLN A 18 -19.87 4.89 0.90
CA GLN A 18 -20.25 5.08 -0.49
C GLN A 18 -20.83 6.47 -0.72
N ALA A 19 -21.57 7.03 0.24
CA ALA A 19 -21.99 8.43 0.17
C ALA A 19 -20.80 9.39 0.29
N ALA A 20 -19.76 9.10 1.09
CA ALA A 20 -18.57 9.94 1.18
C ALA A 20 -17.69 9.83 -0.08
N PHE A 21 -17.51 8.65 -0.65
CA PHE A 21 -16.84 8.44 -1.94
C PHE A 21 -17.63 9.09 -3.07
N LYS A 22 -18.97 8.96 -3.07
CA LYS A 22 -19.86 9.60 -4.04
C LYS A 22 -19.96 11.10 -3.81
N GLU A 23 -19.95 11.60 -2.58
CA GLU A 23 -19.90 13.02 -2.25
C GLU A 23 -18.53 13.59 -2.62
N ILE A 24 -17.43 12.88 -2.39
CA ILE A 24 -16.09 13.29 -2.84
C ILE A 24 -16.05 13.29 -4.38
N ASP A 25 -16.55 12.25 -5.04
CA ASP A 25 -16.65 12.19 -6.50
C ASP A 25 -17.67 13.20 -7.07
N GLU A 26 -18.67 13.66 -6.31
CA GLU A 26 -19.66 14.67 -6.71
C GLU A 26 -19.19 16.11 -6.37
N LEU A 27 -18.47 16.32 -5.27
CA LEU A 27 -17.89 17.61 -4.84
C LEU A 27 -16.65 17.98 -5.64
N PHE A 28 -15.82 16.99 -5.97
CA PHE A 28 -14.55 17.18 -6.68
C PHE A 28 -14.58 16.63 -8.12
N GLY A 29 -15.72 16.06 -8.55
CA GLY A 29 -15.82 15.32 -9.80
C GLY A 29 -15.01 14.01 -9.76
N THR A 30 -15.10 13.21 -10.83
CA THR A 30 -14.03 12.24 -11.17
C THR A 30 -12.69 12.94 -11.50
N ASP A 31 -12.68 14.26 -11.35
CA ASP A 31 -11.67 15.26 -11.63
C ASP A 31 -10.85 15.64 -10.39
N TRP A 32 -10.90 14.88 -9.29
CA TRP A 32 -9.88 14.94 -8.22
C TRP A 32 -8.46 14.61 -8.73
N ARG A 33 -8.34 14.26 -10.02
CA ARG A 33 -7.08 14.26 -10.75
C ARG A 33 -6.56 15.66 -11.06
N TYR A 34 -7.40 16.71 -11.19
CA TYR A 34 -6.98 18.06 -11.54
C TYR A 34 -8.03 19.14 -11.22
N GLU A 35 -7.71 20.02 -10.28
CA GLU A 35 -7.85 21.46 -10.54
C GLU A 35 -6.43 22.05 -10.44
N GLU A 36 -5.94 22.63 -11.53
CA GLU A 36 -4.65 23.36 -11.61
C GLU A 36 -3.32 22.57 -11.49
N GLY A 37 -3.25 21.33 -11.97
CA GLY A 37 -1.96 20.73 -12.37
C GLY A 37 -1.04 20.23 -11.24
N GLU A 38 -1.40 20.38 -9.97
CA GLU A 38 -0.67 19.81 -8.84
C GLU A 38 -1.50 18.69 -8.20
N LYS A 39 -1.23 17.42 -8.56
CA LYS A 39 -1.70 16.31 -7.72
C LYS A 39 -1.04 16.49 -6.37
N ALA A 40 -1.80 16.81 -5.32
CA ALA A 40 -1.23 17.00 -3.99
C ALA A 40 -0.82 15.63 -3.43
N PRO A 41 0.49 15.26 -3.41
CA PRO A 41 0.93 13.98 -2.85
C PRO A 41 0.44 13.81 -1.40
N GLU A 42 0.28 14.93 -0.69
CA GLU A 42 -0.32 15.04 0.64
C GLU A 42 -1.76 14.48 0.74
N LEU A 43 -2.60 14.71 -0.26
CA LEU A 43 -3.96 14.16 -0.27
C LEU A 43 -3.94 12.67 -0.62
N LEU A 44 -3.14 12.30 -1.63
CA LEU A 44 -3.08 10.93 -2.16
C LEU A 44 -2.62 9.92 -1.10
N TRP A 45 -1.58 10.22 -0.32
CA TRP A 45 -1.12 9.29 0.72
C TRP A 45 -2.14 9.17 1.87
N ARG A 46 -2.85 10.26 2.20
CA ARG A 46 -3.91 10.25 3.23
C ARG A 46 -5.10 9.43 2.80
N LEU A 47 -5.51 9.57 1.53
CA LEU A 47 -6.57 8.76 0.95
C LEU A 47 -6.18 7.28 0.96
N ALA A 48 -4.98 6.95 0.46
CA ALA A 48 -4.50 5.57 0.47
C ALA A 48 -4.47 4.96 1.87
N ARG A 49 -4.02 5.71 2.88
CA ARG A 49 -4.06 5.29 4.28
C ARG A 49 -5.49 4.98 4.72
N ALA A 50 -6.43 5.90 4.51
CA ALA A 50 -7.83 5.71 4.92
C ALA A 50 -8.45 4.49 4.23
N THR A 51 -8.16 4.28 2.94
CA THR A 51 -8.64 3.13 2.17
C THR A 51 -8.03 1.82 2.69
N LEU A 52 -6.76 1.80 3.12
CA LEU A 52 -6.15 0.64 3.77
C LEU A 52 -6.78 0.33 5.13
N GLU A 53 -7.02 1.36 5.96
CA GLU A 53 -7.71 1.20 7.24
C GLU A 53 -9.13 0.66 7.05
N LEU A 54 -9.82 1.09 5.98
CA LEU A 54 -11.12 0.54 5.59
C LEU A 54 -11.01 -0.93 5.12
N ALA A 55 -10.01 -1.27 4.33
CA ALA A 55 -9.77 -2.64 3.90
C ALA A 55 -9.47 -3.58 5.09
N ASP A 56 -8.88 -3.06 6.18
CA ASP A 56 -8.59 -3.85 7.37
C ASP A 56 -9.84 -4.25 8.16
N ILE A 57 -10.88 -3.42 8.16
CA ILE A 57 -12.18 -3.73 8.81
C ILE A 57 -13.17 -4.44 7.88
N GLU A 58 -12.85 -4.55 6.58
CA GLU A 58 -13.69 -5.22 5.59
C GLU A 58 -13.64 -6.74 5.77
N ASN A 59 -14.83 -7.37 5.76
CA ASN A 59 -14.98 -8.82 5.89
C ASN A 59 -15.08 -9.51 4.52
N ASP A 60 -15.58 -8.82 3.50
CA ASP A 60 -15.61 -9.36 2.15
C ASP A 60 -14.22 -9.31 1.53
N MET A 61 -13.65 -10.50 1.27
CA MET A 61 -12.33 -10.66 0.68
C MET A 61 -12.19 -10.03 -0.71
N ALA A 62 -13.26 -10.05 -1.52
CA ALA A 62 -13.23 -9.44 -2.86
C ALA A 62 -13.17 -7.91 -2.77
N ARG A 63 -13.99 -7.33 -1.89
CA ARG A 63 -14.01 -5.90 -1.64
C ARG A 63 -12.72 -5.42 -0.96
N LYS A 64 -12.21 -6.17 0.02
CA LYS A 64 -10.92 -5.90 0.65
C LYS A 64 -9.79 -5.84 -0.37
N ARG A 65 -9.73 -6.80 -1.30
CA ARG A 65 -8.74 -6.80 -2.38
C ARG A 65 -8.88 -5.58 -3.28
N TYR A 66 -10.10 -5.18 -3.63
CA TYR A 66 -10.35 -3.99 -4.43
C TYR A 66 -9.84 -2.71 -3.75
N LEU A 67 -10.19 -2.52 -2.46
CA LEU A 67 -9.74 -1.37 -1.67
C LEU A 67 -8.21 -1.32 -1.56
N ILE A 68 -7.54 -2.46 -1.35
CA ILE A 68 -6.08 -2.52 -1.28
C ILE A 68 -5.44 -2.16 -2.63
N LEU A 69 -6.02 -2.60 -3.74
CA LEU A 69 -5.54 -2.25 -5.08
C LEU A 69 -5.67 -0.74 -5.35
N GLU A 70 -6.81 -0.16 -4.98
CA GLU A 70 -7.06 1.28 -5.12
C GLU A 70 -6.10 2.10 -4.26
N ALA A 71 -5.96 1.74 -2.99
CA ALA A 71 -5.00 2.38 -2.08
C ALA A 71 -3.57 2.29 -2.61
N THR A 72 -3.20 1.17 -3.22
CA THR A 72 -1.89 0.98 -3.84
C THR A 72 -1.68 1.95 -5.00
N SER A 73 -2.68 2.12 -5.86
CA SER A 73 -2.60 3.09 -6.96
C SER A 73 -2.35 4.51 -6.44
N CYS A 74 -3.15 4.97 -5.48
CA CYS A 74 -3.02 6.30 -4.90
C CYS A 74 -1.68 6.50 -4.18
N ALA A 75 -1.24 5.51 -3.40
CA ALA A 75 -0.01 5.62 -2.62
C ALA A 75 1.25 5.63 -3.50
N VAL A 76 1.30 4.75 -4.50
CA VAL A 76 2.41 4.69 -5.47
C VAL A 76 2.47 5.99 -6.27
N GLU A 77 1.32 6.50 -6.69
CA GLU A 77 1.23 7.79 -7.36
C GLU A 77 1.78 8.92 -6.47
N ALA A 78 1.36 8.99 -5.20
CA ALA A 78 1.87 9.97 -4.24
C ALA A 78 3.40 9.92 -4.11
N ALA A 79 3.98 8.72 -4.05
CA ALA A 79 5.42 8.52 -3.94
C ALA A 79 6.20 8.84 -5.22
N ILE A 80 5.56 8.77 -6.39
CA ILE A 80 6.15 9.23 -7.67
C ILE A 80 6.15 10.77 -7.71
N TYR A 81 5.09 11.42 -7.22
CA TYR A 81 5.00 12.88 -7.21
C TYR A 81 5.95 13.53 -6.22
N ASP A 82 6.11 12.95 -5.03
CA ASP A 82 7.03 13.46 -4.01
C ASP A 82 7.74 12.29 -3.32
N GLU A 83 8.93 11.96 -3.84
CA GLU A 83 9.79 10.92 -3.28
C GLU A 83 10.64 11.41 -2.09
N ASN A 84 10.54 12.68 -1.69
CA ASN A 84 11.24 13.23 -0.52
C ASN A 84 10.32 13.37 0.70
N ASN A 85 9.06 13.00 0.56
CA ASN A 85 8.11 12.96 1.64
C ASN A 85 8.07 11.57 2.28
N ILE A 86 8.32 11.53 3.57
CA ILE A 86 8.31 10.26 4.32
C ILE A 86 6.94 9.58 4.29
N ASN A 87 5.84 10.35 4.29
CA ASN A 87 4.49 9.79 4.34
C ASN A 87 4.11 9.14 3.01
N THR A 88 4.46 9.74 1.88
CA THR A 88 4.19 9.18 0.54
C THR A 88 4.92 7.85 0.39
N LEU A 89 6.21 7.81 0.72
CA LEU A 89 7.03 6.59 0.69
C LEU A 89 6.53 5.53 1.67
N ARG A 90 6.09 5.94 2.88
CA ARG A 90 5.58 5.02 3.90
C ARG A 90 4.31 4.34 3.44
N TRP A 91 3.32 5.10 2.99
CA TRP A 91 2.06 4.51 2.57
C TRP A 91 2.18 3.77 1.24
N ALA A 92 3.08 4.18 0.36
CA ALA A 92 3.42 3.39 -0.83
C ALA A 92 3.99 2.01 -0.44
N ALA A 93 4.96 1.98 0.48
CA ALA A 93 5.52 0.71 0.97
C ALA A 93 4.47 -0.19 1.64
N VAL A 94 3.62 0.38 2.51
CA VAL A 94 2.56 -0.38 3.18
C VAL A 94 1.58 -0.94 2.14
N ALA A 95 1.10 -0.10 1.22
CA ALA A 95 0.10 -0.51 0.23
C ALA A 95 0.63 -1.61 -0.70
N THR A 96 1.85 -1.46 -1.23
CA THR A 96 2.48 -2.50 -2.07
C THR A 96 2.72 -3.80 -1.31
N ALA A 97 3.09 -3.73 -0.03
CA ALA A 97 3.25 -4.91 0.81
C ALA A 97 1.94 -5.67 0.99
N TYR A 98 0.84 -4.97 1.25
CA TYR A 98 -0.48 -5.57 1.43
C TYR A 98 -1.04 -6.11 0.10
N ASN A 99 -0.84 -5.39 -1.00
CA ASN A 99 -1.26 -5.84 -2.33
C ASN A 99 -0.57 -7.15 -2.74
N SER A 100 0.69 -7.34 -2.35
CA SER A 100 1.45 -8.57 -2.63
C SER A 100 0.81 -9.85 -2.08
N ASP A 101 -0.04 -9.76 -1.05
CA ASP A 101 -0.75 -10.91 -0.48
C ASP A 101 -1.84 -11.46 -1.44
N TYR A 102 -2.24 -10.68 -2.45
CA TYR A 102 -3.29 -11.00 -3.42
C TYR A 102 -2.78 -11.26 -4.85
N LEU A 103 -1.45 -11.36 -5.01
CA LEU A 103 -0.82 -11.56 -6.31
C LEU A 103 -0.26 -12.97 -6.47
N PHE A 104 -0.22 -13.41 -7.73
CA PHE A 104 0.44 -14.63 -8.15
C PHE A 104 1.96 -14.45 -8.16
N GLU A 105 2.68 -15.56 -8.23
CA GLU A 105 4.07 -15.73 -7.83
C GLU A 105 5.02 -14.68 -8.46
N MET A 106 4.90 -14.43 -9.77
CA MET A 106 5.76 -13.47 -10.47
C MET A 106 5.45 -12.01 -10.11
N ASP A 107 4.17 -11.64 -10.09
CA ASP A 107 3.74 -10.27 -9.77
C ASP A 107 3.99 -9.93 -8.30
N LYS A 108 3.89 -10.93 -7.43
CA LYS A 108 4.22 -10.83 -6.01
C LYS A 108 5.69 -10.47 -5.78
N ILE A 109 6.61 -11.09 -6.53
CA ILE A 109 8.05 -10.76 -6.46
C ILE A 109 8.30 -9.32 -6.92
N LEU A 110 7.59 -8.84 -7.94
CA LEU A 110 7.69 -7.45 -8.39
C LEU A 110 7.18 -6.47 -7.31
N GLU A 111 6.08 -6.77 -6.64
CA GLU A 111 5.59 -5.95 -5.53
C GLU A 111 6.53 -5.95 -4.32
N PHE A 112 7.17 -7.08 -4.00
CA PHE A 112 8.21 -7.11 -2.97
C PHE A 112 9.38 -6.19 -3.32
N LYS A 113 9.79 -6.15 -4.58
CA LYS A 113 10.85 -5.24 -5.05
C LYS A 113 10.46 -3.78 -4.84
N LYS A 114 9.24 -3.39 -5.24
CA LYS A 114 8.72 -2.03 -5.04
C LYS A 114 8.70 -1.67 -3.55
N THR A 115 8.21 -2.58 -2.71
CA THR A 115 8.17 -2.38 -1.27
C THR A 115 9.57 -2.17 -0.68
N ILE A 116 10.56 -2.97 -1.09
CA ILE A 116 11.96 -2.81 -0.66
C ILE A 116 12.54 -1.47 -1.14
N GLU A 117 12.18 -1.02 -2.34
CA GLU A 117 12.62 0.27 -2.87
C GLU A 117 12.06 1.45 -2.05
N PHE A 118 10.74 1.48 -1.83
CA PHE A 118 10.10 2.54 -1.03
C PHE A 118 10.60 2.56 0.42
N THR A 119 10.74 1.39 1.06
CA THR A 119 11.33 1.32 2.41
C THR A 119 12.78 1.77 2.42
N THR A 120 13.58 1.43 1.40
CA THR A 120 14.98 1.89 1.30
C THR A 120 15.05 3.41 1.15
N LYS A 121 14.21 4.01 0.31
CA LYS A 121 14.14 5.47 0.15
C LYS A 121 13.68 6.14 1.46
N GLY A 122 12.60 5.64 2.06
CA GLY A 122 12.02 6.25 3.27
C GLY A 122 12.95 6.14 4.48
N LEU A 123 13.66 5.02 4.64
CA LEU A 123 14.63 4.84 5.72
C LEU A 123 15.88 5.72 5.56
N ARG A 124 16.17 6.24 4.36
CA ARG A 124 17.21 7.27 4.17
C ARG A 124 16.76 8.63 4.70
N LEU A 125 15.46 8.93 4.64
CA LEU A 125 14.89 10.17 5.18
C LEU A 125 14.72 10.08 6.70
N ASN A 126 14.31 8.93 7.22
CA ASN A 126 14.18 8.66 8.65
C ASN A 126 14.52 7.20 8.95
N GLN A 127 15.68 6.97 9.57
CA GLN A 127 16.20 5.63 9.83
C GLN A 127 15.42 4.87 10.91
N ASP A 128 14.74 5.59 11.81
CA ASP A 128 14.03 5.04 12.96
C ASP A 128 12.52 4.89 12.74
N ASP A 129 12.07 4.98 11.48
CA ASP A 129 10.67 4.80 11.13
C ASP A 129 10.22 3.34 11.35
N TYR A 130 9.52 3.12 12.47
CA TYR A 130 9.08 1.78 12.87
C TYR A 130 8.15 1.12 11.85
N ILE A 131 7.35 1.89 11.10
CA ILE A 131 6.43 1.35 10.09
C ILE A 131 7.24 0.84 8.90
N LEU A 132 8.19 1.64 8.40
CA LEU A 132 9.06 1.24 7.30
C LEU A 132 9.94 0.04 7.67
N LEU A 133 10.48 0.01 8.89
CA LEU A 133 11.25 -1.12 9.40
C LEU A 133 10.39 -2.40 9.48
N PHE A 134 9.19 -2.28 10.04
CA PHE A 134 8.24 -3.40 10.15
C PHE A 134 7.85 -3.95 8.77
N VAL A 135 7.44 -3.08 7.85
CA VAL A 135 7.03 -3.46 6.49
C VAL A 135 8.18 -4.12 5.76
N ARG A 136 9.39 -3.55 5.84
CA ARG A 136 10.59 -4.14 5.21
C ARG A 136 10.89 -5.54 5.77
N GLY A 137 10.80 -5.71 7.09
CA GLY A 137 10.97 -7.00 7.74
C GLY A 137 9.95 -8.03 7.27
N ARG A 138 8.65 -7.67 7.24
CA ARG A 138 7.58 -8.52 6.71
C ARG A 138 7.84 -8.93 5.26
N THR A 139 8.23 -8.01 4.40
CA THR A 139 8.50 -8.29 2.99
C THR A 139 9.67 -9.25 2.82
N ILE A 140 10.77 -9.05 3.54
CA ILE A 140 11.94 -9.94 3.48
C ILE A 140 11.56 -11.34 4.00
N PHE A 141 10.81 -11.42 5.10
CA PHE A 141 10.30 -12.69 5.62
C PHE A 141 9.45 -13.44 4.59
N ASN A 142 8.51 -12.75 3.94
CA ASN A 142 7.67 -13.33 2.90
C ASN A 142 8.49 -13.75 1.66
N LEU A 143 9.51 -12.97 1.28
CA LEU A 143 10.42 -13.30 0.19
C LEU A 143 11.22 -14.59 0.50
N CYS A 144 11.68 -14.77 1.73
CA CYS A 144 12.40 -15.98 2.16
C CYS A 144 11.51 -17.25 2.17
N ASN A 145 10.21 -17.07 2.39
CA ASN A 145 9.20 -18.12 2.41
C ASN A 145 8.70 -18.55 1.02
N LEU A 146 9.17 -17.92 -0.06
CA LEU A 146 8.91 -18.37 -1.42
C LEU A 146 9.47 -19.80 -1.67
N ASN A 147 8.84 -20.59 -2.51
CA ASN A 147 9.25 -21.95 -2.90
C ASN A 147 10.49 -21.94 -3.83
N SER A 148 11.19 -23.07 -3.97
CA SER A 148 12.48 -23.16 -4.69
C SER A 148 12.44 -22.74 -6.18
N ILE A 149 11.27 -22.72 -6.83
CA ILE A 149 11.09 -22.18 -8.19
C ILE A 149 11.07 -20.65 -8.14
N GLU A 150 10.26 -20.09 -7.25
CA GLU A 150 10.15 -18.66 -6.99
C GLU A 150 11.50 -18.07 -6.51
N LYS A 151 12.26 -18.80 -5.68
CA LYS A 151 13.61 -18.41 -5.25
C LYS A 151 14.60 -18.27 -6.42
N ARG A 152 14.46 -19.07 -7.49
CA ARG A 152 15.34 -18.97 -8.67
C ARG A 152 15.04 -17.72 -9.50
N VAL A 153 13.78 -17.30 -9.58
CA VAL A 153 13.37 -16.02 -10.19
C VAL A 153 13.83 -14.85 -9.31
N ALA A 154 13.63 -14.95 -8.00
CA ALA A 154 14.05 -13.92 -7.04
C ALA A 154 15.58 -13.78 -6.93
N ALA A 155 16.37 -14.84 -7.16
CA ALA A 155 17.84 -14.79 -7.16
C ALA A 155 18.42 -13.86 -8.25
N GLY A 156 17.73 -13.72 -9.38
CA GLY A 156 18.05 -12.69 -10.38
C GLY A 156 17.83 -11.26 -9.85
N LEU A 157 16.90 -11.08 -8.92
CA LEU A 157 16.62 -9.81 -8.23
C LEU A 157 17.60 -9.55 -7.07
N GLU A 158 17.92 -10.57 -6.27
CA GLU A 158 18.78 -10.48 -5.08
C GLU A 158 20.20 -10.02 -5.42
N SER A 159 20.69 -10.40 -6.61
CA SER A 159 21.98 -9.95 -7.16
C SER A 159 22.13 -8.42 -7.19
N SER A 160 21.03 -7.70 -7.46
CA SER A 160 21.01 -6.22 -7.45
C SER A 160 20.88 -5.63 -6.03
N ILE A 161 20.25 -6.36 -5.09
CA ILE A 161 19.99 -5.90 -3.72
C ILE A 161 21.20 -6.14 -2.81
N ARG A 162 21.88 -7.29 -2.92
CA ARG A 162 23.09 -7.61 -2.15
C ARG A 162 24.25 -6.65 -2.43
N ILE A 163 24.40 -6.20 -3.69
CA ILE A 163 25.41 -5.20 -4.06
C ILE A 163 25.09 -3.84 -3.41
N ARG A 164 23.81 -3.43 -3.37
CA ARG A 164 23.37 -2.16 -2.75
C ARG A 164 23.37 -2.16 -1.22
N LEU A 165 23.12 -3.29 -0.57
CA LEU A 165 23.20 -3.41 0.89
C LEU A 165 24.65 -3.37 1.40
N LYS A 166 25.59 -3.99 0.67
CA LYS A 166 27.02 -3.86 0.99
C LYS A 166 27.58 -2.45 0.78
N LEU A 167 26.97 -1.65 -0.09
CA LEU A 167 27.39 -0.27 -0.40
C LEU A 167 26.77 0.82 0.51
N ASN A 168 25.76 0.51 1.33
CA ASN A 168 25.18 1.47 2.29
C ASN A 168 25.39 1.04 3.76
N LEU A 169 26.23 0.02 3.99
CA LEU A 169 26.68 -0.44 5.32
C LEU A 169 28.20 -0.28 5.50
N LEU A 170 28.84 0.49 4.61
CA LEU A 170 30.19 1.06 4.71
C LEU A 170 30.07 2.56 4.46
#